data_AF-A0A2N2SK07-F1
#
_entry.id   AF-A0A2N2SK07-F1
#
_cell.length_a   1.000
_cell.length_b   1.000
_cell.length_c   1.000
_cell.angle_alpha   90.00
_cell.angle_beta   90.00
_cell.angle_gamma   90.00
#
_symmetry.space_group_name_H-M   'P 1'
#
loop_
_entity.id
_entity.type
_entity.pdbx_description
1 polymer ?
#
loop_
_entity_poly.entity_id
_entity_poly.type
_entity_poly.pdbx_seq_one_letter_code
_entity_poly.pdbx_strand_id
1 'polypeptide(L)' 'MSIASPCINICHMSPDTGWCEGCQRNIDEITRWSRASDADKRRILAAVADRRDLLGLAPLAHIEGAGV' A
#
# COMPACT_ATOMS: atom_id res chain seq x y z
N MET A 1 8.67 -12.09 11.55
CA MET A 1 8.73 -10.62 11.61
C MET A 1 7.65 -10.10 10.67
N SER A 2 6.55 -9.57 11.20
CA SER A 2 5.42 -9.11 10.38
C SER A 2 5.73 -7.76 9.73
N ILE A 3 5.74 -7.71 8.40
CA ILE A 3 5.83 -6.43 7.67
C ILE A 3 4.52 -5.65 7.83
N ALA A 4 4.65 -4.39 8.26
CA ALA A 4 3.52 -3.51 8.45
C ALA A 4 2.81 -3.19 7.12
N SER A 5 1.48 -3.18 7.17
CA SER A 5 0.65 -2.78 6.02
C SER A 5 0.69 -1.26 5.85
N PRO A 6 0.81 -0.72 4.63
CA PRO A 6 0.77 0.71 4.36
C PRO A 6 -0.68 1.27 4.37
N CYS A 7 -1.63 0.53 4.94
CA CYS A 7 -3.06 0.86 4.90
C CYS A 7 -3.38 1.94 5.93
N ILE A 8 -3.96 3.05 5.48
CA ILE A 8 -4.43 4.15 6.33
C ILE A 8 -5.94 4.07 6.63
N ASN A 9 -6.55 2.89 6.46
CA ASN A 9 -8.01 2.67 6.56
C ASN A 9 -8.87 3.52 5.61
N ILE A 10 -8.26 4.03 4.53
CA ILE A 10 -8.96 4.64 3.41
C ILE A 10 -8.87 3.68 2.23
N CYS A 11 -10.00 3.11 1.86
CA CYS A 11 -10.13 2.25 0.69
C CYS A 11 -10.98 2.96 -0.36
N HIS A 12 -10.35 3.87 -1.11
CA HIS A 12 -10.97 4.52 -2.25
C HIS A 12 -10.11 4.25 -3.47
N MET A 13 -10.66 3.57 -4.47
CA MET A 13 -9.94 3.18 -5.69
C MET A 13 -10.10 4.30 -6.72
N SER A 14 -8.98 4.88 -7.15
CA SER A 14 -8.98 5.83 -8.26
C SER A 14 -9.30 5.08 -9.56
N PRO A 15 -10.36 5.47 -10.30
CA PRO A 15 -10.69 4.87 -11.59
C PRO A 15 -9.65 5.20 -12.67
N ASP A 16 -8.91 6.30 -12.51
CA ASP A 16 -7.89 6.77 -13.46
C ASP A 16 -6.60 5.94 -13.38
N THR A 17 -6.16 5.62 -12.16
CA THR A 17 -4.88 4.92 -11.93
C THR A 17 -5.05 3.43 -11.60
N GLY A 18 -6.24 3.01 -11.17
CA GLY A 18 -6.50 1.67 -10.67
C GLY A 18 -5.84 1.38 -9.30
N TRP A 19 -5.38 2.41 -8.59
CA TRP A 19 -4.75 2.31 -7.28
C TRP A 19 -5.61 2.92 -6.19
N CYS A 20 -5.44 2.43 -4.97
CA CYS A 20 -6.06 3.02 -3.79
C CYS A 20 -5.46 4.39 -3.50
N GLU A 21 -6.27 5.44 -3.41
CA GLU A 21 -5.82 6.81 -3.15
C GLU A 21 -5.19 6.98 -1.76
N GLY A 22 -5.48 6.08 -0.82
CA GLY A 22 -4.87 6.09 0.51
C GLY A 22 -3.49 5.44 0.54
N CYS A 23 -3.41 4.18 0.10
CA CYS A 23 -2.20 3.34 0.25
C CYS A 23 -1.49 2.99 -1.07
N GLN A 24 -2.00 3.45 -2.22
CA GLN A 24 -1.45 3.29 -3.57
C GLN A 24 -1.16 1.83 -3.97
N ARG A 25 -1.82 0.90 -3.29
CA ARG A 25 -1.91 -0.51 -3.70
C ARG A 25 -3.08 -0.72 -4.64
N ASN A 26 -2.96 -1.69 -5.53
CA ASN A 26 -4.11 -2.15 -6.33
C ASN A 26 -4.96 -3.17 -5.53
N ILE A 27 -6.13 -3.51 -6.07
CA ILE A 27 -7.09 -4.42 -5.42
C ILE A 27 -6.52 -5.82 -5.17
N ASP A 28 -5.68 -6.32 -6.09
CA ASP A 28 -5.07 -7.66 -6.00
C ASP A 28 -4.04 -7.70 -4.85
N GLU A 29 -3.20 -6.66 -4.75
CA GLU A 29 -2.24 -6.49 -3.66
C GLU A 29 -2.93 -6.36 -2.30
N ILE A 30 -4.07 -5.66 -2.23
CA ILE A 30 -4.85 -5.49 -1.00
C ILE A 30 -5.44 -6.84 -0.56
N THR A 31 -6.09 -7.55 -1.47
CA THR A 31 -6.78 -8.83 -1.17
C THR A 31 -5.81 -9.95 -0.81
N ARG A 32 -4.62 -9.99 -1.42
CA ARG A 32 -3.61 -11.02 -1.13
C ARG A 32 -2.65 -10.66 0.01
N TRP A 33 -2.68 -9.44 0.54
CA TRP A 33 -1.69 -8.95 1.52
C TRP A 33 -1.49 -9.87 2.74
N SER A 34 -2.59 -10.37 3.32
CA SER A 34 -2.55 -11.25 4.50
C SER A 34 -1.87 -12.59 4.22
N ARG A 35 -1.89 -13.04 2.95
CA ARG A 35 -1.31 -14.29 2.48
C ARG A 35 0.06 -14.12 1.81
N ALA A 36 0.47 -12.87 1.56
CA ALA A 36 1.72 -12.55 0.89
C ALA A 36 2.93 -12.86 1.79
N SER A 37 3.99 -13.37 1.17
CA SER A 37 5.28 -13.61 1.84
C SER A 37 5.94 -12.29 2.21
N ASP A 38 6.87 -12.27 3.17
CA ASP A 38 7.62 -11.06 3.52
C ASP A 38 8.43 -10.48 2.35
N ALA A 39 8.84 -11.33 1.40
CA ALA A 39 9.46 -10.89 0.15
C ALA A 39 8.46 -10.17 -0.76
N ASP A 40 7.25 -10.71 -0.91
CA ASP A 40 6.19 -10.10 -1.72
C ASP A 40 5.70 -8.79 -1.10
N LYS A 41 5.52 -8.76 0.23
CA LYS A 41 5.17 -7.54 0.96
C LYS A 41 6.19 -6.44 0.74
N ARG A 42 7.49 -6.75 0.77
CA ARG A 42 8.56 -5.79 0.43
C ARG A 42 8.47 -5.29 -1.00
N ARG A 43 8.20 -6.17 -1.97
CA ARG A 43 8.03 -5.77 -3.37
C ARG A 43 6.83 -4.85 -3.56
N ILE A 44 5.71 -5.16 -2.92
CA ILE A 44 4.49 -4.34 -2.94
C ILE A 44 4.78 -2.97 -2.33
N LEU A 45 5.45 -2.92 -1.17
CA LEU A 45 5.82 -1.65 -0.52
C LEU A 45 6.76 -0.79 -1.38
N ALA A 46 7.75 -1.41 -2.03
CA ALA A 46 8.63 -0.71 -2.95
C ALA A 46 7.87 -0.14 -4.16
N ALA A 47 6.95 -0.91 -4.73
CA ALA A 47 6.09 -0.44 -5.83
C ALA A 47 5.14 0.69 -5.38
N VAL A 48 4.60 0.61 -4.16
CA VAL A 48 3.78 1.69 -3.59
C VAL A 48 4.60 2.98 -3.45
N ALA A 49 5.84 2.89 -2.97
CA ALA A 49 6.70 4.06 -2.85
C ALA A 49 6.97 4.70 -4.22
N ASP A 50 7.29 3.90 -5.23
CA ASP A 50 7.50 4.35 -6.61
C ASP A 50 6.23 5.03 -7.19
N ARG A 51 5.05 4.42 -7.01
CA ARG A 51 3.77 5.01 -7.44
C ARG A 51 3.49 6.35 -6.76
N ARG A 52 3.83 6.50 -5.49
CA ARG A 52 3.65 7.76 -4.76
C ARG A 52 4.56 8.85 -5.30
N ASP A 53 5.81 8.50 -5.62
CA ASP A 53 6.78 9.41 -6.26
C ASP A 53 6.27 9.89 -7.63
N LEU A 54 5.79 8.95 -8.47
CA LEU A 54 5.19 9.26 -9.78
C LEU A 54 3.97 10.21 -9.68
N LEU A 55 3.20 10.11 -8.60
CA LEU A 55 2.04 10.95 -8.35
C LEU A 55 2.39 12.27 -7.63
N GLY A 56 3.66 12.49 -7.25
CA GLY A 56 4.08 13.62 -6.44
C GLY A 56 3.50 13.63 -5.02
N LEU A 57 3.06 12.46 -4.53
CA LEU A 57 2.52 12.29 -3.18
C LEU A 57 3.68 12.14 -2.20
N ALA A 58 3.68 12.95 -1.14
CA ALA A 58 4.67 12.83 -0.06
C ALA A 58 4.77 11.37 0.43
N PRO A 59 5.95 10.87 0.86
CA PRO A 59 6.07 9.50 1.35
C PRO A 59 5.07 9.21 2.47
N LEU A 60 4.60 7.96 2.61
CA LEU A 60 3.96 7.48 3.85
C LEU A 60 5.03 7.45 4.94
N ALA A 61 5.48 8.62 5.36
CA ALA A 61 6.33 8.77 6.50
C ALA A 61 5.41 8.46 7.70
N HIS A 62 5.67 7.32 8.36
CA HIS A 62 5.15 6.95 9.68
C HIS A 62 3.62 6.90 9.83
N ILE A 63 3.03 5.76 9.46
CA ILE A 63 1.78 5.29 10.08
C ILE A 63 2.01 3.89 10.67
N GLU A 64 2.64 3.86 11.84
CA GLU A 64 2.57 2.70 12.73
C GLU A 64 1.15 2.64 13.30
N GLY A 65 0.41 1.57 12.99
CA GLY A 65 -0.84 1.26 13.68
C GLY A 65 -2.01 0.93 12.77
N ALA A 66 -2.03 -0.30 12.26
CA ALA A 66 -3.26 -0.95 11.81
C ALA A 66 -3.56 -2.12 12.77
N GLY A 67 -4.72 -2.07 13.42
CA GLY A 67 -5.26 -3.06 14.36
C GLY A 67 -5.97 -2.29 15.47
N VAL A 68 -7.30 -2.17 15.51
CA VAL A 68 -8.39 -3.12 15.19
C VAL A 68 -9.55 -2.42 14.49
#